data_AF-A0A7Y7P515-F1
#
_entry.id   AF-A0A7Y7P515-F1
#
_cell.length_a   1.000
_cell.length_b   1.000
_cell.length_c   1.000
_cell.angle_alpha   90.00
_cell.angle_beta   90.00
_cell.angle_gamma   90.00
#
_symmetry.space_group_name_H-M   'P 1'
#
loop_
_entity.id
_entity.type
_entity.pdbx_description
1 polymer ?
#
loop_
_entity_poly.entity_id
_entity_poly.type
_entity_poly.pdbx_seq_one_letter_code
_entity_poly.pdbx_strand_id
1 'polypeptide(L)'
;MNYNKIKELAESRKVTIKDLAIRVGYTEAGLHKAIRNKSIKVDSLENIAQILGVPISSFFDETFVQSPAKAELKSSEKKYQITIQLKVDDEIKEKEILKMVFGNEFIKLINK
;
A
#
# COMPACT_ATOMS: atom_id res chain seq x y z
N MET A 1 6.92 -0.50 5.93
CA MET A 1 7.11 -1.58 4.93
C MET A 1 7.68 -2.78 5.68
N ASN A 2 6.94 -3.88 5.62
CA ASN A 2 7.12 -5.06 6.43
C ASN A 2 7.84 -6.15 5.64
N TYR A 3 9.16 -6.11 5.67
CA TYR A 3 10.00 -7.09 5.01
C TYR A 3 9.96 -8.48 5.69
N ASN A 4 9.41 -8.59 6.90
CA ASN A 4 9.18 -9.88 7.56
C ASN A 4 8.03 -10.64 6.90
N LYS A 5 7.00 -9.94 6.41
CA LYS A 5 5.90 -10.55 5.64
C LYS A 5 6.38 -11.31 4.41
N ILE A 6 7.48 -10.88 3.77
CA ILE A 6 8.05 -11.62 2.63
C ILE A 6 8.45 -13.03 3.04
N LYS A 7 9.07 -13.19 4.22
CA LYS A 7 9.49 -14.50 4.73
C LYS A 7 8.30 -15.35 5.13
N GLU A 8 7.37 -14.78 5.88
CA GLU A 8 6.15 -15.46 6.32
C GLU A 8 5.32 -15.97 5.13
N LEU A 9 5.16 -15.13 4.10
CA LEU A 9 4.45 -15.50 2.88
C LEU A 9 5.21 -16.56 2.08
N ALA A 10 6.53 -16.48 1.98
CA ALA A 10 7.35 -17.49 1.33
C ALA A 10 7.20 -18.86 2.01
N GLU A 11 7.27 -18.90 3.34
CA GLU A 11 7.05 -20.12 4.13
C GLU A 11 5.64 -20.69 3.92
N SER A 12 4.60 -19.84 3.97
CA SER A 12 3.21 -20.27 3.75
C SER A 12 2.96 -20.85 2.35
N ARG A 13 3.72 -20.38 1.35
CA ARG A 13 3.64 -20.81 -0.05
C ARG A 13 4.59 -21.96 -0.37
N LYS A 14 5.34 -22.48 0.62
CA LYS A 14 6.39 -23.49 0.44
C LYS A 14 7.46 -23.07 -0.59
N VAL A 15 7.70 -21.77 -0.71
CA VAL A 15 8.75 -21.21 -1.57
C VAL A 15 9.93 -20.84 -0.70
N THR A 16 11.13 -21.32 -1.04
CA THR A 16 12.33 -20.96 -0.27
C THR A 16 12.82 -19.57 -0.65
N ILE A 17 13.51 -18.90 0.29
CA ILE A 17 14.16 -17.60 0.00
C ILE A 17 15.20 -17.75 -1.11
N LYS A 18 15.86 -18.91 -1.20
CA LYS A 18 16.79 -19.24 -2.28
C LYS A 18 16.10 -19.24 -3.65
N ASP A 19 14.93 -19.87 -3.75
CA ASP A 19 14.16 -19.91 -5.00
C ASP A 19 13.68 -18.51 -5.40
N LEU A 20 13.23 -17.71 -4.43
CA LEU A 20 12.88 -16.32 -4.67
C LEU A 20 14.07 -15.52 -5.20
N ALA A 21 15.23 -15.65 -4.57
CA ALA A 21 16.44 -14.94 -4.96
C ALA A 21 16.81 -15.23 -6.41
N ILE A 22 16.85 -16.52 -6.79
CA ILE A 22 17.16 -16.93 -8.17
C ILE A 22 16.17 -16.32 -9.17
N ARG A 23 14.87 -16.36 -8.86
CA ARG A 23 13.82 -15.85 -9.76
C ARG A 23 13.84 -14.33 -9.91
N VAL A 24 14.32 -13.59 -8.91
CA VAL A 24 14.37 -12.11 -8.95
C VAL A 24 15.76 -11.55 -9.20
N GLY A 25 16.73 -12.39 -9.58
CA GLY A 25 18.07 -11.97 -9.97
C GLY A 25 18.98 -11.58 -8.79
N TYR A 26 18.71 -12.10 -7.60
CA TYR A 26 19.55 -11.95 -6.42
C TYR A 26 20.32 -13.24 -6.12
N THR A 27 21.47 -13.11 -5.47
CA THR A 27 22.04 -14.23 -4.71
C THR A 27 21.23 -14.42 -3.43
N GLU A 28 21.21 -15.64 -2.87
CA GLU A 28 20.49 -15.94 -1.63
C GLU A 28 20.92 -15.00 -0.48
N ALA A 29 22.23 -14.84 -0.29
CA ALA A 29 22.79 -13.89 0.68
C ALA A 29 22.44 -12.43 0.35
N GLY A 30 22.41 -12.08 -0.94
CA GLY A 30 22.04 -10.75 -1.42
C GLY A 30 20.59 -10.40 -1.11
N LEU A 31 19.65 -11.33 -1.33
CA LEU A 31 18.25 -11.14 -1.00
C LEU A 31 18.04 -11.03 0.52
N HIS A 32 18.72 -11.87 1.31
CA HIS A 32 18.70 -11.76 2.77
C HIS A 32 19.20 -10.39 3.27
N LYS A 33 20.28 -9.89 2.67
CA LYS A 33 20.82 -8.55 2.99
C LYS A 33 19.85 -7.45 2.56
N ALA A 34 19.25 -7.55 1.37
CA ALA A 34 18.30 -6.57 0.87
C ALA A 34 17.01 -6.50 1.72
N ILE A 35 16.48 -7.65 2.15
CA ILE A 35 15.36 -7.75 3.09
C ILE A 35 15.72 -7.07 4.42
N ARG A 36 16.91 -7.38 4.98
CA ARG A 36 17.37 -6.82 6.26
C ARG A 36 17.58 -5.31 6.18
N ASN A 37 18.18 -4.84 5.09
CA ASN A 37 18.54 -3.44 4.88
C ASN A 37 17.40 -2.60 4.28
N LYS A 38 16.23 -3.21 4.04
CA LYS A 38 15.07 -2.56 3.42
C LYS A 38 15.40 -1.91 2.08
N SER A 39 16.22 -2.58 1.27
CA SER A 39 16.82 -2.04 0.04
C SER A 39 16.48 -2.87 -1.21
N ILE A 40 15.34 -3.55 -1.21
CA ILE A 40 14.86 -4.29 -2.39
C ILE A 40 14.36 -3.27 -3.41
N LYS A 41 14.73 -3.45 -4.69
CA LYS A 41 14.21 -2.61 -5.78
C LYS A 41 12.72 -2.87 -5.98
N VAL A 42 11.96 -1.85 -6.37
CA VAL A 42 10.50 -1.96 -6.59
C VAL A 42 10.17 -3.07 -7.59
N ASP A 43 10.88 -3.14 -8.72
CA ASP A 43 10.66 -4.19 -9.74
C ASP A 43 10.87 -5.60 -9.18
N SER A 44 11.90 -5.78 -8.35
CA SER A 44 12.18 -7.07 -7.71
C SER A 44 11.11 -7.41 -6.67
N LEU A 45 10.62 -6.42 -5.93
CA LEU A 45 9.53 -6.60 -4.97
C LEU A 45 8.21 -6.97 -5.66
N GLU A 46 7.93 -6.37 -6.81
CA GLU A 46 6.77 -6.70 -7.64
C GLU A 46 6.85 -8.14 -8.14
N ASN A 47 8.00 -8.58 -8.63
CA ASN A 47 8.24 -9.97 -9.02
C ASN A 47 8.07 -10.94 -7.84
N ILE A 48 8.57 -10.58 -6.65
CA ILE A 48 8.34 -11.36 -5.42
C ILE A 48 6.83 -11.46 -5.13
N ALA A 49 6.08 -10.36 -5.26
CA ALA A 49 4.63 -10.35 -5.05
C ALA A 49 3.91 -11.30 -6.01
N GLN A 50 4.28 -11.24 -7.30
CA GLN A 50 3.74 -12.12 -8.33
C GLN A 50 4.04 -13.60 -8.05
N ILE A 51 5.28 -13.94 -7.65
CA ILE A 51 5.66 -15.32 -7.31
C ILE A 51 4.88 -15.83 -6.09
N LEU A 52 4.66 -14.98 -5.11
CA LEU A 52 3.91 -15.33 -3.88
C LEU A 52 2.39 -15.26 -4.06
N GLY A 53 1.90 -14.80 -5.22
CA GLY A 53 0.49 -14.67 -5.54
C GLY A 53 -0.24 -13.68 -4.63
N VAL A 54 0.41 -12.58 -4.28
CA VAL A 54 -0.14 -11.50 -3.44
C VAL A 54 0.07 -10.15 -4.12
N PRO A 55 -0.79 -9.15 -3.86
CA PRO A 55 -0.50 -7.80 -4.32
C PRO A 55 0.73 -7.23 -3.60
N ILE A 56 1.51 -6.40 -4.30
CA ILE A 56 2.72 -5.76 -3.73
C ILE A 56 2.42 -4.96 -2.46
N SER A 57 1.20 -4.43 -2.35
CA SER A 57 0.68 -3.72 -1.18
C SER A 57 0.69 -4.58 0.09
N SER A 58 0.64 -5.91 -0.02
CA SER A 58 0.71 -6.83 1.12
C SER A 58 2.00 -6.68 1.92
N PHE A 59 3.11 -6.24 1.31
CA PHE A 59 4.40 -6.02 1.99
C PHE A 59 4.51 -4.68 2.70
N PHE A 60 3.49 -3.82 2.62
CA PHE A 60 3.44 -2.57 3.33
C PHE A 60 2.64 -2.76 4.63
N ASP A 61 3.06 -2.04 5.67
CA ASP A 61 2.25 -1.97 6.91
C ASP A 61 0.99 -1.17 6.56
N GLU A 62 -0.14 -1.56 7.15
CA GLU A 62 -1.47 -1.00 6.83
C GLU A 62 -1.55 0.50 7.13
N THR A 63 -1.07 1.32 6.20
CA THR A 63 -1.37 2.75 6.18
C THR A 63 -1.55 3.23 4.75
N PHE A 64 -2.23 2.50 3.87
CA PHE A 64 -2.68 3.11 2.61
C PHE A 64 -4.09 2.69 2.17
N VAL A 65 -4.87 3.75 2.01
CA VAL A 65 -6.21 3.92 1.44
C VAL A 65 -6.42 3.02 0.23
N GLN A 66 -7.45 2.17 0.27
CA GLN A 66 -7.92 1.46 -0.91
C GLN A 66 -8.68 2.43 -1.81
N SER A 67 -8.16 2.68 -3.03
CA SER A 67 -9.01 3.09 -4.15
C SER A 67 -9.52 1.84 -4.87
N PRO A 68 -10.78 1.81 -5.33
CA PRO A 68 -11.40 0.58 -5.80
C PRO A 68 -11.04 0.30 -7.27
N ALA A 69 -10.49 -0.87 -7.55
CA ALA A 69 -10.56 -1.47 -8.87
C ALA A 69 -11.33 -2.80 -8.77
N LYS A 70 -12.60 -2.72 -9.20
CA LYS A 70 -13.53 -3.78 -9.61
C LYS A 70 -13.52 -5.09 -8.80
N ALA A 71 -14.47 -5.20 -7.88
CA ALA A 71 -15.16 -6.45 -7.61
C ALA A 71 -16.66 -6.14 -7.48
N GLU A 72 -17.44 -6.65 -8.43
CA GLU A 72 -18.91 -6.76 -8.30
C GLU A 72 -19.22 -7.52 -7.02
N LEU A 73 -20.17 -7.06 -6.19
CA LEU A 73 -21.05 -7.90 -5.34
C LEU A 73 -22.01 -7.06 -4.47
N LYS A 74 -23.29 -7.22 -4.82
CA LYS A 74 -24.54 -7.29 -4.03
C LYS A 74 -24.61 -6.62 -2.64
N SER A 75 -25.53 -5.67 -2.56
CA SER A 75 -26.47 -5.36 -1.46
C SER A 75 -26.04 -5.63 -0.02
N SER A 76 -25.29 -4.69 0.54
CA SER A 76 -25.51 -4.17 1.89
C SER A 76 -25.00 -2.74 1.88
N GLU A 77 -25.72 -1.81 2.53
CA GLU A 77 -25.32 -0.39 2.56
C GLU A 77 -23.96 -0.24 3.23
N LYS A 78 -22.90 -0.30 2.42
CA LYS A 78 -21.53 -0.12 2.89
C LYS A 78 -21.38 1.36 3.23
N LYS A 79 -21.38 1.67 4.53
CA LYS A 79 -21.01 2.98 5.04
C LYS A 79 -19.50 3.09 4.96
N TYR A 80 -19.03 3.97 4.07
CA TYR A 80 -17.62 4.28 3.93
C TYR A 80 -17.31 5.51 4.77
N GLN A 81 -16.37 5.38 5.70
CA GLN A 81 -15.83 6.49 6.47
C GLN A 81 -14.40 6.74 6.00
N ILE A 82 -14.11 8.00 5.64
CA ILE A 82 -12.80 8.43 5.15
C ILE A 82 -12.30 9.53 6.09
N THR A 83 -11.06 9.39 6.58
CA THR A 83 -10.37 10.38 7.42
C THR A 83 -9.10 10.85 6.71
N ILE A 84 -8.95 12.16 6.52
CA ILE A 84 -7.81 12.78 5.83
C ILE A 84 -7.12 13.74 6.79
N GLN A 85 -5.79 13.62 6.92
CA GLN A 85 -4.96 14.56 7.68
C GLN A 85 -4.12 15.39 6.70
N LEU A 86 -4.24 16.71 6.76
CA LEU A 86 -3.50 17.66 5.93
C LEU A 86 -2.60 18.50 6.84
N LYS A 87 -1.32 18.60 6.48
CA LYS A 87 -0.39 19.53 7.11
C LYS A 87 -0.27 20.75 6.22
N VAL A 88 -0.67 21.92 6.73
CA VAL A 88 -0.66 23.18 6.01
C VAL A 88 0.42 24.05 6.63
N ASP A 89 1.38 24.49 5.83
CA ASP A 89 2.35 25.50 6.24
C ASP A 89 1.75 26.89 5.99
N ASP A 90 1.89 27.77 6.98
CA ASP A 90 1.10 28.98 7.20
C ASP A 90 0.99 29.93 5.99
N GLU A 91 -0.25 30.11 5.50
CA GLU A 91 -0.91 31.38 5.14
C GLU A 91 -2.20 31.15 4.33
N ILE A 92 -2.41 29.95 3.81
CA ILE A 92 -3.63 29.64 3.07
C ILE A 92 -4.78 29.39 4.06
N LYS A 93 -5.79 30.27 4.01
CA LYS A 93 -6.99 30.19 4.86
C LYS A 93 -7.64 28.82 4.67
N GLU A 94 -7.82 28.10 5.78
CA GLU A 94 -8.41 26.74 5.86
C GLU A 94 -9.61 26.51 4.91
N LYS A 95 -10.50 27.50 4.80
CA LYS A 95 -11.67 27.46 3.91
C LYS A 95 -11.34 27.37 2.42
N GLU A 96 -10.24 27.96 1.96
CA GLU A 96 -9.84 27.86 0.55
C GLU A 96 -9.25 26.49 0.22
N ILE A 97 -8.47 25.91 1.13
CA ILE A 97 -7.95 24.55 0.96
C ILE A 97 -9.10 23.55 0.92
N LEU A 98 -10.06 23.67 1.84
CA LEU A 98 -11.23 22.80 1.84
C LEU A 98 -12.03 22.90 0.53
N LYS A 99 -12.14 24.11 -0.05
CA LYS A 99 -12.75 24.30 -1.38
C LYS A 99 -11.92 23.67 -2.50
N MET A 100 -10.59 23.77 -2.46
CA MET A 100 -9.72 23.17 -3.48
C MET A 100 -9.76 21.64 -3.44
N VAL A 101 -9.75 21.05 -2.25
CA VAL A 101 -9.66 19.59 -2.08
C VAL A 101 -11.02 18.90 -2.26
N PHE A 102 -12.09 19.47 -1.72
CA PHE A 102 -13.42 18.83 -1.67
C PHE A 102 -14.49 19.51 -2.51
N GLY A 103 -14.19 20.69 -3.08
CA GLY A 103 -15.14 21.46 -3.88
C GLY A 103 -16.16 22.25 -3.04
N ASN A 104 -16.87 23.16 -3.70
CA ASN A 104 -17.86 24.04 -3.06
C ASN A 104 -19.10 23.30 -2.52
N GLU A 105 -19.43 22.14 -3.09
CA GLU A 105 -20.55 21.29 -2.67
C GLU A 105 -20.38 20.81 -1.23
N PHE A 106 -19.16 20.41 -0.85
CA PHE A 106 -18.84 19.94 0.49
C PHE A 106 -19.00 21.06 1.54
N ILE A 107 -18.61 22.29 1.21
CA ILE A 107 -18.75 23.45 2.10
C ILE A 107 -20.22 23.79 2.39
N LYS A 108 -21.13 23.58 1.43
CA LYS A 108 -22.57 23.82 1.64
C LYS A 108 -23.20 22.82 2.61
N LEU A 109 -22.68 21.60 2.66
CA LEU A 109 -23.18 20.53 3.54
C LEU A 109 -22.79 20.74 5.02
N ILE A 110 -21.61 21.32 5.27
CA ILE A 110 -21.12 21.57 6.64
C ILE A 110 -21.64 22.87 7.28
N ASN A 111 -22.19 23.80 6.49
CA ASN A 111 -22.70 25.10 6.96
C ASN A 111 -24.24 25.17 6.98
N LYS A 112 -24.93 24.02 6.95
CA LYS A 112 -26.38 23.91 7.09
C LYS A 112 -26.76 23.59 8.53
#